data_AF-A0AAJ2S4L8-F1
#
_entry.id   AF-A0AAJ2S4L8-F1
#
_cell.length_a   1.000
_cell.length_b   1.000
_cell.length_c   1.000
_cell.angle_alpha   90.00
_cell.angle_beta   90.00
_cell.angle_gamma   90.00
#
_symmetry.space_group_name_H-M   'P 1'
#
loop_
_entity.id
_entity.type
_entity.pdbx_description
1 polymer ?
#
loop_
_entity_poly.entity_id
_entity_poly.type
_entity_poly.pdbx_seq_one_letter_code
_entity_poly.pdbx_strand_id
1 'polypeptide(L)' 'MPHCGSSTCHGGTSVSGSGSVFVNGRAITRVSDAVDCGSTAATGSPNVFAN' A
#
# COMPACT_ATOMS: atom_id res chain seq x y z
N MET A 1 7.65 -1.65 2.66
CA MET A 1 7.10 -2.54 3.70
C MET A 1 7.53 -3.96 3.38
N PRO A 2 8.28 -4.67 4.24
CA PRO A 2 8.60 -6.08 4.00
C PRO A 2 7.35 -6.93 4.18
N HIS A 3 7.05 -7.83 3.24
CA HIS A 3 6.00 -8.83 3.39
C HIS A 3 6.53 -10.21 2.98
N CYS A 4 5.88 -11.27 3.47
CA CYS A 4 6.29 -12.64 3.26
C CYS A 4 5.11 -13.40 2.62
N GLY A 5 5.25 -13.83 1.36
CA GLY A 5 4.17 -14.45 0.58
C GLY A 5 4.29 -15.97 0.39
N SER A 6 5.50 -16.53 0.29
CA SER A 6 5.65 -17.96 -0.03
C SER A 6 6.96 -18.64 0.36
N SER A 7 8.02 -17.91 0.73
CA SER A 7 9.28 -18.49 1.26
C SER A 7 10.38 -17.43 1.48
N THR A 8 10.22 -16.24 0.92
CA THR A 8 11.17 -15.13 1.10
C THR A 8 10.42 -13.85 1.42
N CYS A 9 10.85 -13.18 2.49
CA CYS A 9 10.39 -11.85 2.79
C CYS A 9 11.13 -10.87 1.90
N HIS A 10 10.40 -10.00 1.22
CA HIS A 10 10.96 -8.97 0.37
C HIS A 10 10.26 -7.64 0.65
N GLY A 11 10.94 -6.55 0.33
CA GLY A 11 10.30 -5.23 0.30
C GLY A 11 9.37 -5.10 -0.90
N GLY A 12 8.43 -4.17 -0.79
CA GLY A 12 7.65 -3.70 -1.92
C GLY A 12 7.35 -2.21 -1.76
N THR A 13 7.14 -1.57 -2.92
CA THR A 13 6.74 -0.18 -3.05
C THR A 13 5.33 -0.11 -3.61
N SER A 14 4.47 0.73 -3.06
CA SER A 14 3.15 0.97 -3.62
C SER A 14 3.25 1.65 -4.98
N VAL A 15 2.51 1.12 -5.96
CA VAL A 15 2.46 1.66 -7.33
C VAL A 15 1.12 2.34 -7.63
N SER A 16 0.17 2.23 -6.72
CA SER A 16 -1.12 2.93 -6.71
C SER A 16 -1.33 3.64 -5.36
N GLY A 17 -2.20 4.63 -5.38
CA GLY A 17 -2.62 5.37 -4.19
C GLY A 17 -3.92 6.12 -4.45
N SER A 18 -4.30 6.93 -3.46
CA SER A 18 -5.40 7.89 -3.56
C SER A 18 -5.27 8.85 -4.75
N GLY A 19 -6.39 9.20 -5.37
CA GLY A 19 -6.46 10.27 -6.37
C GLY A 19 -6.59 11.68 -5.79
N SER A 20 -6.86 11.82 -4.49
CA SER A 20 -7.21 13.12 -3.86
C SER A 20 -6.52 13.40 -2.53
N VAL A 21 -5.93 12.40 -1.89
CA VAL A 21 -5.29 12.50 -0.57
C VAL A 21 -3.80 12.25 -0.70
N PHE A 22 -3.02 13.27 -0.34
CA PHE A 22 -1.56 13.26 -0.47
C PHE A 22 -0.91 13.47 0.90
N VAL A 23 0.12 12.69 1.20
CA VAL A 23 0.97 12.84 2.39
C VAL A 23 2.38 13.16 1.91
N ASN A 24 2.94 14.28 2.37
CA ASN A 24 4.26 14.76 1.92
C ASN A 24 4.37 14.85 0.37
N GLY A 25 3.30 15.25 -0.30
CA GLY A 25 3.24 15.37 -1.76
C GLY A 25 3.14 14.05 -2.53
N ARG A 26 2.90 12.92 -1.86
CA ARG A 26 2.73 11.59 -2.49
C ARG A 26 1.34 11.06 -2.20
N ALA A 27 0.71 10.42 -3.19
CA ALA A 27 -0.59 9.78 -3.01
C ALA A 27 -0.52 8.75 -1.86
N ILE A 28 -1.48 8.80 -0.92
CA ILE A 28 -1.50 7.86 0.20
C ILE A 28 -1.92 6.47 -0.30
N THR A 29 -1.23 5.42 0.16
CA THR A 29 -1.59 4.03 -0.09
C THR A 29 -2.74 3.61 0.83
N ARG A 30 -3.71 2.89 0.27
CA ARG A 30 -4.92 2.41 0.95
C ARG A 30 -5.02 0.89 0.84
N VAL A 31 -5.99 0.32 1.55
CA VAL A 31 -6.34 -1.10 1.37
C VAL A 31 -6.70 -1.35 -0.09
N SER A 32 -6.20 -2.47 -0.63
CA SER A 32 -6.34 -2.90 -2.02
C SER A 32 -5.52 -2.13 -3.06
N ASP A 33 -4.71 -1.13 -2.68
CA ASP A 33 -3.76 -0.53 -3.61
C ASP A 33 -2.63 -1.51 -3.97
N ALA A 34 -2.25 -1.50 -5.25
CA ALA A 34 -1.25 -2.40 -5.80
C ALA A 34 0.18 -2.07 -5.32
N VAL A 35 0.98 -3.12 -5.19
CA VAL A 35 2.41 -3.10 -4.86
C VAL A 35 3.20 -3.59 -6.07
N ASP A 36 4.41 -3.06 -6.26
CA ASP A 36 5.31 -3.38 -7.39
C ASP A 36 5.57 -4.88 -7.60
N CYS A 37 5.58 -5.67 -6.53
CA CYS A 37 5.76 -7.13 -6.57
C CYS A 37 4.51 -7.91 -7.02
N GLY A 38 3.40 -7.22 -7.37
CA GLY A 38 2.14 -7.83 -7.78
C GLY A 38 1.18 -8.17 -6.63
N SER A 39 1.57 -7.90 -5.38
CA SER A 39 0.68 -8.00 -4.21
C SER A 39 -0.19 -6.75 -4.06
N THR A 40 -1.08 -6.76 -3.07
CA THR A 40 -1.88 -5.60 -2.67
C THR A 40 -1.76 -5.30 -1.19
N ALA A 41 -1.93 -4.04 -0.79
CA ALA A 41 -2.02 -3.67 0.62
C ALA A 41 -3.24 -4.35 1.27
N ALA A 42 -2.99 -5.31 2.15
CA ALA A 42 -4.05 -6.17 2.72
C ALA A 42 -4.79 -5.53 3.91
N THR A 43 -4.14 -4.61 4.63
CA THR A 43 -4.67 -4.02 5.85
C THR A 43 -4.40 -2.52 5.89
N GLY A 44 -5.18 -1.81 6.71
CA GLY A 44 -5.08 -0.37 6.92
C GLY A 44 -5.48 0.00 8.35
N SER A 45 -5.56 1.30 8.62
CA SER A 45 -6.03 1.80 9.91
C SER A 45 -7.49 1.40 10.17
N PRO A 46 -7.88 1.01 11.40
CA PRO A 46 -9.26 0.66 11.72
C PRO A 46 -10.20 1.88 11.76
N ASN A 47 -9.67 3.10 11.79
CA ASN A 47 -10.46 4.33 12.00
C ASN A 47 -10.00 5.52 11.16
N VAL A 48 -9.04 5.35 10.25
CA VAL A 48 -8.60 6.40 9.32
C VAL A 48 -8.77 5.88 7.90
N PHE A 49 -9.54 6.63 7.11
CA PHE A 49 -9.91 6.27 5.75
C PHE A 49 -9.53 7.40 4.80
N ALA A 50 -9.17 7.04 3.56
CA ALA A 50 -8.88 7.98 2.49
C ALA A 50 -9.58 7.51 1.21
N ASN A 51 -10.14 8.45 0.46
CA ASN A 51 -10.59 8.21 -0.92
C ASN A 51 -9.40 8.20 -1.88
#